data_AF-W4J5X3-F1
#
_entry.id   AF-W4J5X3-F1
#
_cell.length_a   1.000
_cell.length_b   1.000
_cell.length_c   1.000
_cell.angle_alpha   90.00
_cell.angle_beta   90.00
_cell.angle_gamma   90.00
#
_symmetry.space_group_name_H-M   'P 1'
#
loop_
_entity.id
_entity.type
_entity.pdbx_description
1 polymer ?
#
loop_
_entity_poly.entity_id
_entity_poly.type
_entity_poly.pdbx_seq_one_letter_code
_entity_poly.pdbx_strand_id
1 'polypeptide(L)'
;MKLHYSRRLLFALPLNIFVTSSSNVHNKNKPYITTRHIPIYTSRVFRKCDTRSSNYDKDADMKSVKKNFDRQTSQRFEEYEERMKVKRQKDKEQRDKNAEQIIEKDKMDKSLAEKGCLEYGCGLEGVAESVGLFGGLGMYGWKTTALAAAKKAAMVEGTAKGAATGVAKVIELVNLDFGLSTLGAQTLETVLNVINYTNEKLISESIYMQYQSTCLCIDPGPVTVDPEPICISVGDKSVPELGDQGVFLKEIKVIETAVRTIVSKAKNVAVEALKRATEEVIKISTAAVKYIFASYQIAIIASVVAILVIVLVMLFIYLILRYRRKRKMNKKAKYTKLLNK
;
A
#
# COMPACT_ATOMS: atom_id res chain seq x y z
N MET A 1 11.15 -57.14 13.81
CA MET A 1 11.46 -56.38 12.57
C MET A 1 10.16 -55.72 12.10
N LYS A 2 10.00 -54.41 12.26
CA LYS A 2 8.84 -53.65 11.74
C LYS A 2 9.30 -52.29 11.21
N LEU A 3 8.87 -52.00 9.99
CA LEU A 3 9.23 -50.93 9.05
C LEU A 3 9.06 -49.50 9.62
N HIS A 4 10.03 -49.00 10.37
CA HIS A 4 10.07 -47.58 10.78
C HIS A 4 11.38 -46.87 10.43
N TYR A 5 12.26 -47.52 9.66
CA TYR A 5 13.53 -46.94 9.23
C TYR A 5 13.44 -46.29 7.83
N SER A 6 12.68 -46.89 6.91
CA SER A 6 12.44 -46.35 5.56
C SER A 6 11.69 -45.02 5.57
N ARG A 7 10.71 -44.82 6.46
CA ARG A 7 9.97 -43.55 6.56
C ARG A 7 10.79 -42.39 7.12
N ARG A 8 11.85 -42.63 7.90
CA ARG A 8 12.77 -41.59 8.38
C ARG A 8 13.86 -41.26 7.36
N LEU A 9 14.30 -42.24 6.57
CA LEU A 9 15.23 -42.01 5.46
C LEU A 9 14.57 -41.21 4.32
N LEU A 10 13.29 -41.48 4.02
CA LEU A 10 12.55 -40.79 2.96
C LEU A 10 12.30 -39.29 3.22
N PHE A 11 12.40 -38.82 4.47
CA PHE A 11 12.35 -37.38 4.79
C PHE A 11 13.74 -36.71 4.76
N ALA A 12 14.83 -37.46 4.87
CA ALA A 12 16.18 -36.91 4.79
C ALA A 12 16.62 -36.61 3.34
N LEU A 13 16.13 -37.41 2.38
CA LEU A 13 16.39 -37.20 0.94
C LEU A 13 15.88 -35.84 0.41
N PRO A 14 14.62 -35.40 0.64
CA PRO A 14 14.15 -34.10 0.17
C PRO A 14 14.84 -32.93 0.86
N LEU A 15 15.27 -33.07 2.13
CA LEU A 15 16.01 -32.03 2.85
C LEU A 15 17.43 -31.82 2.30
N ASN A 16 18.11 -32.89 1.89
CA ASN A 16 19.44 -32.77 1.27
C ASN A 16 19.39 -32.18 -0.16
N ILE A 17 18.33 -32.47 -0.92
CA ILE A 17 18.12 -31.90 -2.26
C ILE A 17 17.81 -30.39 -2.18
N PHE A 18 17.10 -29.94 -1.13
CA PHE A 18 16.80 -28.52 -0.94
C PHE A 18 18.03 -27.70 -0.50
N VAL A 19 18.91 -28.28 0.32
CA VAL A 19 20.16 -27.65 0.78
C VAL A 19 21.20 -27.55 -0.35
N THR A 20 21.23 -28.50 -1.29
CA THR A 20 22.12 -28.42 -2.46
C THR A 20 21.62 -27.43 -3.52
N SER A 21 20.30 -27.27 -3.69
CA SER A 21 19.71 -26.27 -4.58
C SER A 21 19.96 -24.82 -4.13
N SER A 22 19.94 -24.55 -2.81
CA SER A 22 20.19 -23.18 -2.29
C SER A 22 21.66 -22.75 -2.37
N SER A 23 22.60 -23.68 -2.56
CA SER A 23 24.04 -23.39 -2.63
C SER A 23 24.53 -22.92 -4.01
N ASN A 24 23.73 -23.11 -5.07
CA ASN A 24 24.17 -22.87 -6.46
C ASN A 24 23.73 -21.52 -7.06
N VAL A 25 23.07 -20.64 -6.31
CA VAL A 25 22.50 -19.43 -6.93
C VAL A 25 23.28 -18.15 -6.65
N HIS A 26 23.97 -17.95 -5.53
CA HIS A 26 24.69 -16.68 -5.29
C HIS A 26 26.11 -16.89 -4.72
N ASN A 27 27.08 -17.12 -5.60
CA ASN A 27 28.49 -16.89 -5.27
C ASN A 27 29.09 -15.84 -6.23
N LYS A 28 29.11 -14.59 -5.77
CA LYS A 28 30.01 -13.54 -6.28
C LYS A 28 30.82 -13.01 -5.10
N ASN A 29 31.79 -13.81 -4.64
CA ASN A 29 32.74 -13.37 -3.63
C ASN A 29 33.81 -12.45 -4.26
N LYS A 30 33.80 -11.16 -3.87
CA LYS A 30 35.02 -10.34 -3.81
C LYS A 30 35.59 -10.44 -2.39
N PRO A 31 36.88 -10.77 -2.20
CA PRO A 31 37.47 -10.80 -0.87
C PRO A 31 37.85 -9.39 -0.44
N TYR A 32 37.21 -8.85 0.61
CA TYR A 32 37.71 -7.68 1.31
C TYR A 32 38.28 -8.07 2.67
N ILE A 33 39.59 -7.83 2.73
CA ILE A 33 40.51 -7.54 3.83
C ILE A 33 39.96 -7.68 5.28
N THR A 34 40.58 -8.63 5.97
CA THR A 34 40.58 -8.91 7.40
C THR A 34 40.89 -7.67 8.26
N THR A 35 39.97 -7.27 9.14
CA THR A 35 40.25 -6.31 10.23
C THR A 35 40.23 -7.08 11.56
N ARG A 36 41.39 -7.16 12.23
CA ARG A 36 41.53 -7.73 13.58
C ARG A 36 40.81 -6.82 14.59
N HIS A 37 39.74 -7.31 15.21
CA HIS A 37 39.24 -6.73 16.46
C HIS A 37 39.57 -7.64 17.65
N ILE A 38 40.28 -7.03 18.60
CA ILE A 38 40.63 -7.54 19.92
C ILE A 38 39.34 -7.71 20.74
N PRO A 39 39.05 -8.89 21.34
CA PRO A 39 37.88 -9.04 22.19
C PRO A 39 38.20 -8.57 23.62
N ILE A 40 37.69 -7.40 24.00
CA ILE A 40 37.56 -6.95 25.39
C ILE A 40 36.19 -7.37 25.90
N TYR A 41 36.00 -8.66 26.14
CA TYR A 41 34.87 -9.17 26.93
C TYR A 41 35.24 -10.52 27.51
N THR A 42 35.56 -10.52 28.80
CA THR A 42 35.64 -11.73 29.63
C THR A 42 34.26 -12.39 29.66
N SER A 43 34.04 -13.40 28.81
CA SER A 43 32.91 -14.29 28.93
C SER A 43 32.98 -14.99 30.29
N ARG A 44 32.04 -14.71 31.20
CA ARG A 44 31.80 -15.50 32.40
C ARG A 44 31.23 -16.87 31.99
N VAL A 45 32.08 -17.71 31.42
CA VAL A 45 31.79 -19.13 31.25
C VAL A 45 31.97 -19.76 32.63
N PHE A 46 30.86 -20.10 33.28
CA PHE A 46 30.87 -20.94 34.47
C PHE A 46 31.53 -22.27 34.13
N ARG A 47 32.81 -22.40 34.51
CA ARG A 47 33.55 -23.65 34.47
C ARG A 47 32.89 -24.59 35.48
N LYS A 48 32.31 -25.67 34.98
CA LYS A 48 31.69 -26.72 35.78
C LYS A 48 32.81 -27.48 36.51
N CYS A 49 33.23 -26.98 37.67
CA CYS A 49 34.02 -27.76 38.62
C CYS A 49 33.06 -28.70 39.34
N ASP A 50 33.46 -29.96 39.52
CA ASP A 50 32.68 -30.98 40.22
C ASP A 50 32.41 -30.54 41.66
N THR A 51 31.20 -30.04 41.91
CA THR A 51 30.73 -29.75 43.25
C THR A 51 30.56 -31.09 43.96
N ARG A 52 31.54 -31.47 44.77
CA ARG A 52 31.37 -32.51 45.79
C ARG A 52 30.14 -32.12 46.60
N SER A 53 29.03 -32.85 46.45
CA SER A 53 27.79 -32.60 47.17
C SER A 53 28.05 -32.77 48.66
N SER A 54 28.25 -31.67 49.35
CA SER A 54 28.35 -31.64 50.80
C SER A 54 26.97 -31.95 51.37
N ASN A 55 26.80 -33.15 51.92
CA ASN A 55 25.57 -33.62 52.56
C ASN A 55 25.38 -32.88 53.90
N TYR A 56 24.95 -31.61 53.84
CA TYR A 56 24.65 -30.80 55.03
C TYR A 56 23.22 -31.02 55.57
N ASP A 57 22.49 -32.00 55.06
CA ASP A 57 21.09 -32.27 55.45
C ASP A 57 20.92 -32.63 56.95
N LYS A 58 22.00 -33.01 57.64
CA LYS A 58 21.99 -33.37 59.07
C LYS A 58 22.66 -32.35 59.99
N ASP A 59 23.19 -31.25 59.44
CA ASP A 59 23.82 -30.19 60.22
C ASP A 59 22.76 -29.33 60.91
N ALA A 60 22.86 -29.17 62.24
CA ALA A 60 21.89 -28.42 63.03
C ALA A 60 21.85 -26.93 62.65
N ASP A 61 23.01 -26.36 62.33
CA ASP A 61 23.11 -24.96 61.93
C ASP A 61 22.51 -24.75 60.55
N MET A 62 22.80 -25.65 59.60
CA MET A 62 22.21 -25.60 58.26
C MET A 62 20.69 -25.78 58.29
N LYS A 63 20.17 -26.61 59.21
CA LYS A 63 18.73 -26.80 59.41
C LYS A 63 18.04 -25.53 59.94
N SER A 64 18.73 -24.74 60.78
CA SER A 64 18.23 -23.46 61.28
C SER A 64 18.18 -22.40 60.16
N VAL A 65 19.23 -22.34 59.33
CA VAL A 65 19.31 -21.42 58.18
C VAL A 65 18.24 -21.74 57.15
N LYS A 66 18.05 -23.03 56.82
CA LYS A 66 17.00 -23.49 55.91
C LYS A 66 15.60 -23.11 56.41
N LYS A 67 15.30 -23.34 57.70
CA LYS A 67 14.02 -22.92 58.28
C LYS A 67 13.79 -21.41 58.22
N ASN A 68 14.82 -20.61 58.47
CA ASN A 68 14.72 -19.15 58.35
C ASN A 68 14.52 -18.70 56.90
N PHE A 69 15.22 -19.33 55.95
CA PHE A 69 15.05 -19.07 54.53
C PHE A 69 13.64 -19.44 54.06
N ASP A 70 13.14 -20.62 54.44
CA ASP A 70 11.78 -21.07 54.11
C ASP A 70 10.73 -20.10 54.69
N ARG A 71 10.89 -19.67 55.95
CA ARG A 71 9.99 -18.69 56.59
C ARG A 71 9.98 -17.34 55.84
N GLN A 72 11.15 -16.80 55.51
CA GLN A 72 11.25 -15.53 54.78
C GLN A 72 10.72 -15.66 53.34
N THR A 73 10.94 -16.82 52.72
CA THR A 73 10.50 -17.08 51.35
C THR A 73 8.98 -17.21 51.30
N SER A 74 8.36 -17.91 52.25
CA SER A 74 6.90 -17.98 52.40
C SER A 74 6.27 -16.60 52.59
N GLN A 75 6.82 -15.75 53.45
CA GLN A 75 6.32 -14.39 53.64
C GLN A 75 6.37 -13.55 52.35
N ARG A 76 7.48 -13.63 51.60
CA ARG A 76 7.59 -12.92 50.31
C ARG A 76 6.60 -13.44 49.27
N PHE A 77 6.29 -14.74 49.29
CA PHE A 77 5.30 -15.32 48.38
C PHE A 77 3.88 -14.80 48.69
N GLU A 78 3.49 -14.75 49.97
CA GLU A 78 2.20 -14.18 50.38
C GLU A 78 2.09 -12.70 50.03
N GLU A 79 3.14 -11.90 50.29
CA GLU A 79 3.20 -10.49 49.90
C GLU A 79 3.17 -10.29 48.37
N TYR A 80 3.74 -11.22 47.60
CA TYR A 80 3.68 -11.19 46.15
C TYR A 80 2.27 -11.52 45.64
N GLU A 81 1.62 -12.53 46.21
CA GLU A 81 0.25 -12.89 45.84
C GLU A 81 -0.75 -11.77 46.13
N GLU A 82 -0.67 -11.13 47.31
CA GLU A 82 -1.54 -10.00 47.66
C GLU A 82 -1.32 -8.80 46.72
N ARG A 83 -0.06 -8.46 46.40
CA ARG A 83 0.23 -7.44 45.38
C ARG A 83 -0.33 -7.79 44.01
N MET A 84 -0.26 -9.06 43.63
CA MET A 84 -0.81 -9.54 42.35
C MET A 84 -2.33 -9.47 42.31
N LYS A 85 -3.03 -9.78 43.41
CA LYS A 85 -4.50 -9.64 43.52
C LYS A 85 -4.91 -8.17 43.36
N VAL A 86 -4.27 -7.26 44.09
CA VAL A 86 -4.55 -5.81 44.02
C VAL A 86 -4.32 -5.27 42.61
N LYS A 87 -3.21 -5.65 41.96
CA LYS A 87 -2.90 -5.19 40.59
C LYS A 87 -3.91 -5.70 39.56
N ARG A 88 -4.30 -6.98 39.65
CA ARG A 88 -5.34 -7.57 38.80
C ARG A 88 -6.70 -6.88 38.98
N GLN A 89 -7.05 -6.47 40.19
CA GLN A 89 -8.30 -5.78 40.47
C GLN A 89 -8.30 -4.37 39.86
N LYS A 90 -7.21 -3.61 40.02
CA LYS A 90 -7.04 -2.29 39.36
C LYS A 90 -7.11 -2.38 37.84
N ASP A 91 -6.46 -3.37 37.24
CA ASP A 91 -6.49 -3.57 35.79
C ASP A 91 -7.88 -4.02 35.28
N LYS A 92 -8.67 -4.69 36.11
CA LYS A 92 -10.07 -5.04 35.79
C LYS A 92 -10.97 -3.80 35.85
N GLU A 93 -10.89 -3.02 36.92
CA GLU A 93 -11.64 -1.76 37.05
C GLU A 93 -11.30 -0.76 35.94
N GLN A 94 -10.04 -0.65 35.54
CA GLN A 94 -9.64 0.22 34.43
C GLN A 94 -10.22 -0.24 33.09
N ARG A 95 -10.27 -1.55 32.85
CA ARG A 95 -10.89 -2.11 31.64
C ARG A 95 -12.39 -1.89 31.61
N ASP A 96 -13.07 -2.10 32.75
CA ASP A 96 -14.52 -1.91 32.86
C ASP A 96 -14.88 -0.43 32.63
N LYS A 97 -14.13 0.53 33.21
CA LYS A 97 -14.27 1.97 32.95
C LYS A 97 -14.04 2.35 31.48
N ASN A 98 -12.99 1.80 30.86
CA ASN A 98 -12.70 2.07 29.45
C ASN A 98 -13.80 1.50 28.54
N ALA A 99 -14.35 0.33 28.86
CA ALA A 99 -15.44 -0.28 28.11
C ALA A 99 -16.74 0.55 28.23
N GLU A 100 -17.05 1.06 29.42
CA GLU A 100 -18.20 1.94 29.65
C GLU A 100 -18.10 3.24 28.84
N GLN A 101 -16.92 3.88 28.82
CA GLN A 101 -16.67 5.07 27.98
C GLN A 101 -16.81 4.80 26.48
N ILE A 102 -16.41 3.61 26.01
CA ILE A 102 -16.57 3.23 24.59
C ILE A 102 -18.05 3.04 24.26
N ILE A 103 -18.82 2.40 25.14
CA ILE A 103 -20.26 2.19 24.95
C ILE A 103 -21.02 3.52 24.95
N GLU A 104 -20.67 4.46 25.82
CA GLU A 104 -21.27 5.79 25.84
C GLU A 104 -20.94 6.59 24.57
N LYS A 105 -19.69 6.57 24.11
CA LYS A 105 -19.29 7.20 22.84
C LYS A 105 -20.02 6.60 21.64
N ASP A 106 -20.11 5.27 21.56
CA ASP A 106 -20.82 4.57 20.49
C ASP A 106 -22.32 4.93 20.45
N LYS A 107 -22.97 5.05 21.63
CA LYS A 107 -24.36 5.52 21.72
C LYS A 107 -24.54 6.97 21.23
N MET A 108 -23.60 7.86 21.57
CA MET A 108 -23.64 9.25 21.12
C MET A 108 -23.41 9.39 19.62
N ASP A 109 -22.42 8.68 19.09
CA ASP A 109 -22.11 8.65 17.65
C ASP A 109 -23.27 8.05 16.84
N LYS A 110 -23.92 7.01 17.36
CA LYS A 110 -25.13 6.44 16.74
C LYS A 110 -26.31 7.42 16.75
N SER A 111 -26.50 8.19 17.83
CA SER A 111 -27.54 9.22 17.89
C SER A 111 -27.27 10.43 16.98
N LEU A 112 -26.00 10.74 16.70
CA LEU A 112 -25.59 11.77 15.74
C LEU A 112 -25.72 11.27 14.30
N ALA A 113 -25.40 10.01 14.03
CA ALA A 113 -25.58 9.38 12.72
C ALA A 113 -27.06 9.25 12.33
N GLU A 114 -27.94 8.91 13.27
CA GLU A 114 -29.39 8.85 13.02
C GLU A 114 -30.01 10.22 12.70
N LYS A 115 -29.40 11.33 13.17
CA LYS A 115 -29.80 12.70 12.79
C LYS A 115 -29.12 13.22 11.52
N GLY A 116 -27.94 12.69 11.17
CA GLY A 116 -27.16 13.10 9.98
C GLY A 116 -27.46 12.31 8.69
N CYS A 117 -28.11 11.14 8.79
CA CYS A 117 -28.40 10.27 7.64
C CYS A 117 -29.67 10.62 6.85
N LEU A 118 -30.32 11.77 7.11
CA LEU A 118 -31.39 12.28 6.25
C LEU A 118 -30.92 13.31 5.20
N GLU A 119 -29.66 13.75 5.20
CA GLU A 119 -29.24 14.81 4.25
C GLU A 119 -28.14 14.44 3.25
N TYR A 120 -27.35 13.37 3.44
CA TYR A 120 -26.46 12.94 2.36
C TYR A 120 -26.42 11.42 2.25
N GLY A 121 -27.04 10.91 1.18
CA GLY A 121 -27.04 9.51 0.82
C GLY A 121 -25.62 8.99 0.62
N CYS A 122 -25.18 8.11 1.52
CA CYS A 122 -24.06 7.20 1.29
C CYS A 122 -24.58 5.78 1.42
N GLY A 123 -25.10 5.27 0.30
CA GLY A 123 -25.38 3.87 0.13
C GLY A 123 -24.09 3.07 -0.08
N LEU A 124 -23.97 2.01 0.73
CA LEU A 124 -23.48 0.67 0.36
C LEU A 124 -22.04 0.55 -0.17
N GLU A 125 -21.09 0.40 0.76
CA GLU A 125 -20.07 -0.66 0.67
C GLU A 125 -19.39 -0.84 2.05
N GLY A 126 -19.90 -1.77 2.87
CA GLY A 126 -19.41 -1.88 4.25
C GLY A 126 -19.93 -3.05 5.07
N VAL A 127 -20.09 -4.23 4.48
CA VAL A 127 -20.35 -5.51 5.18
C VAL A 127 -19.74 -6.59 4.27
N ALA A 128 -18.83 -7.49 4.63
CA ALA A 128 -18.17 -7.83 5.86
C ALA A 128 -16.90 -8.65 5.51
N GLU A 129 -15.82 -8.43 6.24
CA GLU A 129 -14.86 -9.50 6.53
C GLU A 129 -14.42 -9.35 7.99
N SER A 130 -15.36 -9.68 8.88
CA SER A 130 -15.09 -9.96 10.28
C SER A 130 -14.43 -11.34 10.40
N VAL A 131 -13.14 -11.44 10.01
CA VAL A 131 -12.25 -12.52 10.48
C VAL A 131 -10.87 -11.92 10.73
N GLY A 132 -10.52 -11.75 12.01
CA GLY A 132 -9.12 -11.52 12.42
C GLY A 132 -8.85 -10.27 13.26
N LEU A 133 -9.48 -10.15 14.42
CA LEU A 133 -9.24 -9.11 15.45
C LEU A 133 -7.85 -9.21 16.14
N PHE A 134 -6.87 -9.91 15.58
CA PHE A 134 -5.50 -9.89 16.12
C PHE A 134 -4.49 -9.82 14.97
N GLY A 135 -4.08 -8.59 14.61
CA GLY A 135 -2.90 -8.30 13.78
C GLY A 135 -3.11 -7.67 12.40
N GLY A 136 -4.34 -7.57 11.88
CA GLY A 136 -4.60 -7.13 10.49
C GLY A 136 -4.82 -5.63 10.26
N LEU A 137 -5.26 -4.87 11.27
CA LEU A 137 -5.77 -3.50 11.09
C LEU A 137 -4.69 -2.48 10.66
N GLY A 138 -3.43 -2.65 11.05
CA GLY A 138 -2.35 -1.74 10.64
C GLY A 138 -1.95 -1.87 9.17
N MET A 139 -1.98 -3.10 8.62
CA MET A 139 -1.44 -3.36 7.29
C MET A 139 -2.45 -3.06 6.17
N TYR A 140 -3.74 -3.35 6.38
CA TYR A 140 -4.78 -3.03 5.38
C TYR A 140 -5.12 -1.54 5.35
N GLY A 141 -5.07 -0.84 6.48
CA GLY A 141 -5.26 0.62 6.53
C GLY A 141 -4.18 1.39 5.76
N TRP A 142 -2.93 0.90 5.75
CA TRP A 142 -1.88 1.54 4.96
C TRP A 142 -2.10 1.39 3.45
N LYS A 143 -2.61 0.23 3.01
CA LYS A 143 -2.93 0.00 1.59
C LYS A 143 -3.98 0.98 1.08
N THR A 144 -5.05 1.19 1.84
CA THR A 144 -6.15 2.08 1.44
C THR A 144 -5.73 3.54 1.48
N THR A 145 -5.00 3.96 2.50
CA THR A 145 -4.48 5.33 2.62
C THR A 145 -3.43 5.65 1.55
N ALA A 146 -2.51 4.74 1.26
CA ALA A 146 -1.51 4.92 0.20
C ALA A 146 -2.17 5.04 -1.19
N LEU A 147 -3.19 4.22 -1.46
CA LEU A 147 -3.93 4.27 -2.73
C LEU A 147 -4.77 5.54 -2.84
N ALA A 148 -5.37 6.01 -1.74
CA ALA A 148 -6.09 7.28 -1.70
C ALA A 148 -5.17 8.49 -1.95
N ALA A 149 -3.97 8.50 -1.36
CA ALA A 149 -2.97 9.52 -1.62
C ALA A 149 -2.49 9.50 -3.09
N ALA A 150 -2.25 8.31 -3.64
CA ALA A 150 -1.87 8.14 -5.03
C ALA A 150 -2.97 8.62 -6.00
N LYS A 151 -4.24 8.34 -5.72
CA LYS A 151 -5.37 8.85 -6.51
C LYS A 151 -5.45 10.37 -6.50
N LYS A 152 -5.22 11.02 -5.34
CA LYS A 152 -5.20 12.48 -5.25
C LYS A 152 -4.05 13.08 -6.08
N ALA A 153 -2.84 12.52 -5.96
CA ALA A 153 -1.70 12.96 -6.76
C ALA A 153 -1.92 12.72 -8.27
N ALA A 154 -2.49 11.57 -8.64
CA ALA A 154 -2.82 11.23 -10.01
C ALA A 154 -3.82 12.21 -10.64
N MET A 155 -4.82 12.66 -9.88
CA MET A 155 -5.79 13.66 -10.35
C MET A 155 -5.13 15.02 -10.59
N VAL A 156 -4.18 15.43 -9.74
CA VAL A 156 -3.43 16.69 -9.94
C VAL A 156 -2.55 16.61 -11.20
N GLU A 157 -1.81 15.51 -11.38
CA GLU A 157 -0.98 15.34 -12.58
C GLU A 157 -1.82 15.17 -13.85
N GLY A 158 -2.93 14.41 -13.75
CA GLY A 158 -3.85 14.15 -14.84
C GLY A 158 -4.61 15.39 -15.29
N THR A 159 -4.98 16.29 -14.37
CA THR A 159 -5.59 17.58 -14.71
C THR A 159 -4.60 18.51 -15.42
N ALA A 160 -3.35 18.57 -14.97
CA ALA A 160 -2.31 19.36 -15.64
C ALA A 160 -2.03 18.85 -17.07
N LYS A 161 -1.85 17.53 -17.24
CA LYS A 161 -1.66 16.92 -18.57
C LYS A 161 -2.90 17.08 -19.45
N GLY A 162 -4.09 16.82 -18.91
CA GLY A 162 -5.36 16.96 -19.62
C GLY A 162 -5.56 18.37 -20.15
N ALA A 163 -5.33 19.39 -19.31
CA ALA A 163 -5.43 20.78 -19.73
C ALA A 163 -4.41 21.16 -20.81
N ALA A 164 -3.14 20.77 -20.67
CA ALA A 164 -2.12 21.01 -21.68
C ALA A 164 -2.48 20.37 -23.04
N THR A 165 -3.03 19.15 -23.02
CA THR A 165 -3.49 18.47 -24.24
C THR A 165 -4.71 19.16 -24.85
N GLY A 166 -5.62 19.67 -24.01
CA GLY A 166 -6.78 20.45 -24.45
C GLY A 166 -6.39 21.75 -25.14
N VAL A 167 -5.44 22.50 -24.57
CA VAL A 167 -4.90 23.73 -25.15
C VAL A 167 -4.31 23.45 -26.53
N ALA A 168 -3.42 22.45 -26.62
CA ALA A 168 -2.81 22.06 -27.89
C ALA A 168 -3.87 21.70 -28.95
N LYS A 169 -4.95 21.01 -28.54
CA LYS A 169 -6.04 20.64 -29.46
C LYS A 169 -6.83 21.85 -29.96
N VAL A 170 -7.09 22.86 -29.12
CA VAL A 170 -7.74 24.10 -29.56
C VAL A 170 -6.85 24.81 -30.58
N ILE A 171 -5.55 24.94 -30.32
CA ILE A 171 -4.61 25.59 -31.23
C ILE A 171 -4.59 24.88 -32.59
N GLU A 172 -4.49 23.55 -32.60
CA GLU A 172 -4.52 22.73 -33.80
C GLU A 172 -5.82 22.94 -34.60
N LEU A 173 -6.97 22.85 -33.93
CA LEU A 173 -8.27 22.97 -34.58
C LEU A 173 -8.56 24.39 -35.06
N VAL A 174 -8.11 25.43 -34.36
CA VAL A 174 -8.25 26.82 -34.82
C VAL A 174 -7.40 27.05 -36.08
N ASN A 175 -6.18 26.52 -36.11
CA ASN A 175 -5.34 26.59 -37.29
C ASN A 175 -5.95 25.82 -38.47
N LEU A 176 -6.55 24.65 -38.22
CA LEU A 176 -7.17 23.85 -39.28
C LEU A 176 -8.49 24.43 -39.79
N ASP A 177 -9.38 24.88 -38.90
CA ASP A 177 -10.73 25.34 -39.27
C ASP A 177 -10.76 26.77 -39.81
N PHE A 178 -9.77 27.61 -39.46
CA PHE A 178 -9.71 29.02 -39.86
C PHE A 178 -8.40 29.43 -40.55
N GLY A 179 -7.40 28.56 -40.62
CA GLY A 179 -6.09 28.86 -41.22
C GLY A 179 -5.30 29.92 -40.44
N LEU A 180 -5.58 30.09 -39.15
CA LEU A 180 -4.91 31.07 -38.29
C LEU A 180 -3.70 30.46 -37.58
N SER A 181 -2.54 31.09 -37.71
CA SER A 181 -1.35 30.80 -36.89
C SER A 181 -1.12 31.86 -35.79
N THR A 182 -1.72 33.04 -35.95
CA THR A 182 -1.61 34.19 -35.06
C THR A 182 -2.98 34.83 -34.82
N LEU A 183 -3.18 35.40 -33.64
CA LEU A 183 -4.32 36.25 -33.31
C LEU A 183 -3.77 37.63 -32.96
N GLY A 184 -4.09 38.64 -33.78
CA GLY A 184 -3.43 39.94 -33.76
C GLY A 184 -1.94 39.82 -34.04
N ALA A 185 -1.11 40.41 -33.18
CA ALA A 185 0.36 40.35 -33.28
C ALA A 185 1.00 39.17 -32.52
N GLN A 186 0.20 38.31 -31.87
CA GLN A 186 0.69 37.24 -30.99
C GLN A 186 0.38 35.85 -31.56
N THR A 187 1.22 34.87 -31.23
CA THR A 187 1.01 33.46 -31.61
C THR A 187 -0.14 32.85 -30.82
N LEU A 188 -0.83 31.88 -31.42
CA LEU A 188 -1.92 31.16 -30.75
C LEU A 188 -1.51 30.54 -29.41
N GLU A 189 -0.27 30.07 -29.28
CA GLU A 189 0.30 29.51 -28.04
C GLU A 189 0.40 30.54 -26.91
N THR A 190 0.61 31.82 -27.24
CA THR A 190 0.70 32.89 -26.25
C THR A 190 -0.69 33.32 -25.79
N VAL A 191 -1.64 33.35 -26.73
CA VAL A 191 -3.01 33.79 -26.49
C VAL A 191 -3.82 32.70 -25.78
N LEU A 192 -3.64 31.43 -26.13
CA LEU A 192 -4.39 30.31 -25.57
C LEU A 192 -3.58 29.56 -24.51
N ASN A 193 -4.10 29.55 -23.29
CA ASN A 193 -3.52 28.88 -22.13
C ASN A 193 -4.55 27.99 -21.43
N VAL A 194 -4.09 27.30 -20.39
CA VAL A 194 -4.90 26.40 -19.56
C VAL A 194 -6.13 27.08 -18.94
N ILE A 195 -6.11 28.39 -18.76
CA ILE A 195 -7.19 29.15 -18.11
C ILE A 195 -8.27 29.53 -19.13
N ASN A 196 -7.89 29.93 -20.34
CA ASN A 196 -8.80 30.58 -21.29
C ASN A 196 -9.21 29.72 -22.49
N TYR A 197 -8.58 28.56 -22.73
CA TYR A 197 -8.92 27.70 -23.88
C TYR A 197 -10.35 27.15 -23.88
N THR A 198 -11.05 27.22 -22.75
CA THR A 198 -12.47 26.83 -22.63
C THR A 198 -13.44 28.00 -22.76
N ASN A 199 -12.93 29.24 -22.80
CA ASN A 199 -13.74 30.44 -22.90
C ASN A 199 -14.12 30.69 -24.36
N GLU A 200 -15.24 30.10 -24.77
CA GLU A 200 -15.79 30.19 -26.14
C GLU A 200 -15.91 31.65 -26.61
N LYS A 201 -16.39 32.54 -25.73
CA LYS A 201 -16.61 33.96 -26.05
C LYS A 201 -15.29 34.67 -26.36
N LEU A 202 -14.27 34.47 -25.53
CA LEU A 202 -12.96 35.11 -25.72
C LEU A 202 -12.33 34.65 -27.04
N ILE A 203 -12.44 33.36 -27.35
CA ILE A 203 -11.88 32.78 -28.59
C ILE A 203 -12.66 33.30 -29.80
N SER A 204 -13.99 33.29 -29.76
CA SER A 204 -14.83 33.77 -30.87
C SER A 204 -14.66 35.25 -31.13
N GLU A 205 -14.58 36.09 -30.10
CA GLU A 205 -14.34 37.53 -30.24
C GLU A 205 -12.95 37.80 -30.82
N SER A 206 -11.92 37.08 -30.38
CA SER A 206 -10.55 37.24 -30.90
C SER A 206 -10.46 36.86 -32.38
N ILE A 207 -11.08 35.74 -32.78
CA ILE A 207 -11.13 35.31 -34.18
C ILE A 207 -11.94 36.29 -35.02
N TYR A 208 -13.06 36.80 -34.48
CA TYR A 208 -13.89 37.76 -35.18
C TYR A 208 -13.17 39.10 -35.42
N MET A 209 -12.42 39.59 -34.43
CA MET A 209 -11.59 40.79 -34.61
C MET A 209 -10.52 40.60 -35.68
N GLN A 210 -9.86 39.44 -35.71
CA GLN A 210 -8.89 39.10 -36.76
C GLN A 210 -9.56 39.02 -38.14
N TYR A 211 -10.74 38.40 -38.23
CA TYR A 211 -11.54 38.35 -39.45
C TYR A 211 -11.91 39.75 -39.95
N GLN A 212 -12.34 40.65 -39.06
CA GLN A 212 -12.67 42.03 -39.46
C GLN A 212 -11.44 42.77 -40.00
N SER A 213 -10.30 42.69 -39.30
CA SER A 213 -9.08 43.39 -39.73
C SER A 213 -8.51 42.86 -41.04
N THR A 214 -8.61 41.56 -41.27
CA THR A 214 -8.06 40.91 -42.47
C THR A 214 -9.02 41.04 -43.65
N CYS A 215 -10.30 40.73 -43.46
CA CYS A 215 -11.24 40.49 -44.57
C CYS A 215 -12.09 41.70 -44.93
N LEU A 216 -12.26 42.68 -44.01
CA LEU A 216 -13.09 43.87 -44.24
C LEU A 216 -12.27 45.14 -44.51
N CYS A 217 -10.94 45.09 -44.35
CA CYS A 217 -10.05 46.18 -44.75
C CYS A 217 -9.85 46.14 -46.27
N ILE A 218 -10.71 46.85 -47.00
CA ILE A 218 -10.56 47.11 -48.43
C ILE A 218 -9.55 48.26 -48.59
N ASP A 219 -8.29 47.94 -48.90
CA ASP A 219 -7.40 48.94 -49.47
C ASP A 219 -7.85 49.25 -50.90
N PRO A 220 -7.97 50.54 -51.30
CA PRO A 220 -8.28 50.93 -52.67
C PRO A 220 -7.02 50.77 -53.54
N GLY A 221 -6.66 49.53 -53.85
CA GLY A 221 -5.53 49.18 -54.72
C GLY A 221 -5.85 47.95 -55.58
N PRO A 222 -5.16 47.74 -56.71
CA PRO A 222 -5.42 46.59 -57.57
C PRO A 222 -4.95 45.31 -56.86
N VAL A 223 -5.88 44.56 -56.28
CA VAL A 223 -5.60 43.34 -55.51
C VAL A 223 -5.41 42.16 -56.47
N THR A 224 -4.19 41.66 -56.58
CA THR A 224 -3.90 40.28 -57.02
C THR A 224 -3.44 39.43 -55.83
N VAL A 225 -4.09 39.58 -54.68
CA VAL A 225 -3.74 38.85 -53.45
C VAL A 225 -4.82 37.81 -53.22
N ASP A 226 -4.43 36.54 -53.22
CA ASP A 226 -5.31 35.43 -52.83
C ASP A 226 -5.92 35.72 -51.45
N PRO A 227 -7.24 35.53 -51.27
CA PRO A 227 -7.90 35.83 -50.01
C PRO A 227 -7.30 35.00 -48.86
N GLU A 228 -7.07 35.64 -47.70
CA GLU A 228 -6.52 34.94 -46.54
C GLU A 228 -7.41 33.73 -46.14
N PRO A 229 -6.82 32.64 -45.61
CA PRO A 229 -7.54 31.41 -45.27
C PRO A 229 -8.77 31.61 -44.38
N ILE A 230 -8.73 32.60 -43.48
CA ILE A 230 -9.85 32.94 -42.61
C ILE A 230 -11.04 33.54 -43.39
N CYS A 231 -10.79 34.31 -44.44
CA CYS A 231 -11.83 34.93 -45.25
C CYS A 231 -12.57 33.87 -46.08
N ILE A 232 -11.83 32.92 -46.65
CA ILE A 232 -12.37 31.79 -47.39
C ILE A 232 -13.18 30.89 -46.45
N SER A 233 -12.58 30.47 -45.33
CA SER A 233 -13.24 29.53 -44.40
C SER A 233 -14.50 30.09 -43.74
N VAL A 234 -14.52 31.37 -43.35
CA VAL A 234 -15.73 32.02 -42.80
C VAL A 234 -16.76 32.24 -43.91
N GLY A 235 -16.32 32.64 -45.11
CA GLY A 235 -17.18 32.79 -46.29
C GLY A 235 -17.92 31.50 -46.64
N ASP A 236 -17.18 30.39 -46.81
CA ASP A 236 -17.74 29.07 -47.14
C ASP A 236 -18.74 28.59 -46.09
N LYS A 237 -18.48 28.86 -44.80
CA LYS A 237 -19.38 28.48 -43.70
C LYS A 237 -20.57 29.44 -43.52
N SER A 238 -20.53 30.63 -44.12
CA SER A 238 -21.60 31.64 -44.07
C SER A 238 -22.66 31.44 -45.15
N VAL A 239 -22.31 30.72 -46.22
CA VAL A 239 -23.25 30.28 -47.26
C VAL A 239 -23.82 28.93 -46.83
N PRO A 240 -25.12 28.82 -46.49
CA PRO A 240 -25.72 27.53 -46.19
C PRO A 240 -25.65 26.64 -47.43
N GLU A 241 -25.37 25.35 -47.27
CA GLU A 241 -25.55 24.35 -48.33
C GLU A 241 -26.94 24.57 -48.98
N LEU A 242 -26.95 24.79 -50.29
CA LEU A 242 -28.12 25.23 -51.05
C LEU A 242 -29.36 24.37 -50.77
N GLY A 243 -30.37 25.01 -50.17
CA GLY A 243 -31.74 24.53 -50.05
C GLY A 243 -32.69 25.71 -50.01
N ASP A 244 -32.86 26.37 -51.16
CA ASP A 244 -33.95 27.28 -51.60
C ASP A 244 -34.44 28.45 -50.70
N GLN A 245 -33.92 28.63 -49.49
CA GLN A 245 -34.25 29.75 -48.59
C GLN A 245 -32.99 30.20 -47.83
N GLY A 246 -31.95 30.59 -48.56
CA GLY A 246 -30.65 30.98 -48.02
C GLY A 246 -30.74 32.14 -47.02
N VAL A 247 -30.84 31.81 -45.73
CA VAL A 247 -30.63 32.78 -44.65
C VAL A 247 -29.13 33.01 -44.54
N PHE A 248 -28.67 34.18 -44.97
CA PHE A 248 -27.29 34.61 -44.74
C PHE A 248 -27.03 34.62 -43.22
N LEU A 249 -26.20 33.70 -42.74
CA LEU A 249 -25.83 33.68 -41.34
C LEU A 249 -24.78 34.75 -41.11
N LYS A 250 -25.04 35.66 -40.17
CA LYS A 250 -24.04 36.64 -39.73
C LYS A 250 -22.74 35.91 -39.39
N GLU A 251 -21.63 36.39 -39.95
CA GLU A 251 -20.30 35.78 -39.89
C GLU A 251 -19.85 35.54 -38.45
N ILE A 252 -20.25 36.43 -37.53
CA ILE A 252 -20.01 36.28 -36.09
C ILE A 252 -20.66 35.01 -35.51
N LYS A 253 -21.88 34.66 -35.93
CA LYS A 253 -22.59 33.45 -35.44
C LYS A 253 -21.96 32.17 -35.99
N VAL A 254 -21.44 32.24 -37.21
CA VAL A 254 -20.71 31.13 -37.84
C VAL A 254 -19.44 30.84 -37.05
N ILE A 255 -18.68 31.88 -36.73
CA ILE A 255 -17.46 31.78 -35.90
C ILE A 255 -17.80 31.25 -34.51
N GLU A 256 -18.83 31.79 -33.83
CA GLU A 256 -19.27 31.30 -32.52
C GLU A 256 -19.61 29.79 -32.54
N THR A 257 -20.31 29.33 -33.58
CA THR A 257 -20.73 27.93 -33.70
C THR A 257 -19.55 27.00 -33.96
N ALA A 258 -18.62 27.42 -34.83
CA ALA A 258 -17.39 26.70 -35.10
C ALA A 258 -16.51 26.63 -33.84
N VAL A 259 -16.32 27.75 -33.13
CA VAL A 259 -15.54 27.80 -31.88
C VAL A 259 -16.17 26.92 -30.80
N ARG A 260 -17.49 26.92 -30.64
CA ARG A 260 -18.17 26.01 -29.72
C ARG A 260 -17.87 24.54 -30.03
N THR A 261 -17.86 24.18 -31.30
CA THR A 261 -17.51 22.82 -31.76
C THR A 261 -16.06 22.47 -31.45
N ILE A 262 -15.14 23.40 -31.71
CA ILE A 262 -13.70 23.25 -31.42
C ILE A 262 -13.48 23.06 -29.92
N VAL A 263 -14.04 23.94 -29.08
CA VAL A 263 -13.90 23.89 -27.63
C VAL A 263 -14.50 22.61 -27.07
N SER A 264 -15.64 22.15 -27.60
CA SER A 264 -16.24 20.87 -27.22
C SER A 264 -15.32 19.68 -27.54
N LYS A 265 -14.77 19.61 -28.76
CA LYS A 265 -13.79 18.58 -29.14
C LYS A 265 -12.56 18.61 -28.25
N ALA A 266 -12.02 19.79 -27.95
CA ALA A 266 -10.86 19.96 -27.09
C ALA A 266 -11.14 19.57 -25.63
N LYS A 267 -12.34 19.88 -25.09
CA LYS A 267 -12.78 19.43 -23.76
C LYS A 267 -12.82 17.90 -23.68
N ASN A 268 -13.34 17.22 -24.71
CA ASN A 268 -13.36 15.77 -24.75
C ASN A 268 -11.94 15.17 -24.75
N VAL A 269 -11.04 15.70 -25.60
CA VAL A 269 -9.63 15.28 -25.64
C VAL A 269 -8.93 15.51 -24.30
N ALA A 270 -9.19 16.65 -23.64
CA ALA A 270 -8.65 16.94 -22.32
C ALA A 270 -9.12 15.94 -21.25
N VAL A 271 -10.41 15.58 -21.28
CA VAL A 271 -10.99 14.59 -20.37
C VAL A 271 -10.41 13.19 -20.62
N GLU A 272 -10.24 12.78 -21.88
CA GLU A 272 -9.62 11.50 -22.21
C GLU A 272 -8.15 11.43 -21.82
N ALA A 273 -7.40 12.50 -22.03
CA ALA A 273 -6.01 12.60 -21.60
C ALA A 273 -5.88 12.56 -20.07
N LEU A 274 -6.79 13.22 -19.35
CA LEU A 274 -6.89 13.13 -17.90
C LEU A 274 -7.15 11.68 -17.45
N LYS A 275 -8.15 11.02 -18.03
CA LYS A 275 -8.47 9.62 -17.70
C LYS A 275 -7.27 8.71 -17.89
N ARG A 276 -6.63 8.74 -19.07
CA ARG A 276 -5.43 7.94 -19.37
C ARG A 276 -4.30 8.19 -18.37
N ALA A 277 -3.98 9.45 -18.12
CA ALA A 277 -2.91 9.81 -17.17
C ALA A 277 -3.24 9.32 -15.74
N THR A 278 -4.50 9.45 -15.29
CA THR A 278 -4.90 8.97 -13.97
C THR A 278 -4.84 7.44 -13.87
N GLU A 279 -5.29 6.72 -14.90
CA GLU A 279 -5.26 5.26 -14.95
C GLU A 279 -3.83 4.71 -14.92
N GLU A 280 -2.90 5.33 -15.67
CA GLU A 280 -1.49 4.95 -15.67
C GLU A 280 -0.86 5.10 -14.28
N VAL A 281 -1.06 6.24 -13.62
CA VAL A 281 -0.52 6.48 -12.26
C VAL A 281 -1.14 5.54 -11.23
N ILE A 282 -2.44 5.27 -11.33
CA ILE A 282 -3.13 4.29 -10.46
C ILE A 282 -2.58 2.87 -10.69
N LYS A 283 -2.34 2.48 -11.95
CA LYS A 283 -1.78 1.16 -12.29
C LYS A 283 -0.35 1.00 -11.75
N ILE A 284 0.48 2.02 -11.87
CA ILE A 284 1.84 2.01 -11.33
C ILE A 284 1.84 1.91 -9.79
N SER A 285 1.04 2.74 -9.12
CA SER A 285 0.96 2.74 -7.66
C SER A 285 0.38 1.44 -7.10
N THR A 286 -0.65 0.87 -7.72
CA THR A 286 -1.19 -0.44 -7.33
C THR A 286 -0.19 -1.59 -7.54
N ALA A 287 0.56 -1.58 -8.63
CA ALA A 287 1.63 -2.54 -8.87
C ALA A 287 2.74 -2.46 -7.81
N ALA A 288 3.17 -1.24 -7.47
CA ALA A 288 4.17 -1.01 -6.42
C ALA A 288 3.69 -1.53 -5.05
N VAL A 289 2.44 -1.23 -4.67
CA VAL A 289 1.86 -1.72 -3.41
C VAL A 289 1.76 -3.25 -3.40
N LYS A 290 1.35 -3.87 -4.52
CA LYS A 290 1.29 -5.33 -4.66
C LYS A 290 2.67 -5.97 -4.51
N TYR A 291 3.70 -5.37 -5.11
CA TYR A 291 5.08 -5.83 -4.99
C TYR A 291 5.58 -5.80 -3.53
N ILE A 292 5.36 -4.68 -2.83
CA ILE A 292 5.74 -4.53 -1.42
C ILE A 292 5.02 -5.59 -0.57
N PHE A 293 3.71 -5.79 -0.76
CA PHE A 293 2.97 -6.80 -0.02
C PHE A 293 3.46 -8.22 -0.27
N ALA A 294 3.77 -8.57 -1.53
CA ALA A 294 4.33 -9.88 -1.87
C ALA A 294 5.65 -10.13 -1.14
N SER A 295 6.51 -9.12 -1.00
CA SER A 295 7.77 -9.24 -0.27
C SER A 295 7.56 -9.53 1.22
N TYR A 296 6.58 -8.88 1.86
CA TYR A 296 6.21 -9.15 3.25
C TYR A 296 5.62 -10.54 3.45
N GLN A 297 4.78 -11.02 2.52
CA GLN A 297 4.22 -12.36 2.56
C GLN A 297 5.32 -13.44 2.54
N ILE A 298 6.33 -13.27 1.67
CA ILE A 298 7.47 -14.20 1.62
C ILE A 298 8.22 -14.22 2.95
N ALA A 299 8.47 -13.06 3.56
CA ALA A 299 9.14 -12.96 4.85
C ALA A 299 8.34 -13.65 5.97
N ILE A 300 7.02 -13.47 6.01
CA ILE A 300 6.13 -14.12 6.98
C ILE A 300 6.16 -15.64 6.78
N ILE A 301 6.03 -16.13 5.54
CA ILE A 301 6.08 -17.56 5.22
C ILE A 301 7.42 -18.16 5.65
N ALA A 302 8.54 -17.49 5.36
CA ALA A 302 9.87 -17.94 5.78
C ALA A 302 9.99 -18.05 7.31
N SER A 303 9.47 -17.07 8.06
CA SER A 303 9.44 -17.11 9.52
C SER A 303 8.59 -18.26 10.06
N VAL A 304 7.41 -18.51 9.49
CA VAL A 304 6.53 -19.62 9.88
C VAL A 304 7.20 -20.98 9.61
N VAL A 305 7.84 -21.13 8.44
CA VAL A 305 8.59 -22.35 8.09
C VAL A 305 9.74 -22.58 9.06
N ALA A 306 10.48 -21.53 9.44
CA ALA A 306 11.56 -21.63 10.42
C ALA A 306 11.05 -22.13 11.79
N ILE A 307 9.93 -21.61 12.27
CA ILE A 307 9.29 -22.05 13.53
C ILE A 307 8.89 -23.53 13.44
N LEU A 308 8.27 -23.96 12.33
CA LEU A 308 7.87 -25.35 12.13
C LEU A 308 9.07 -26.32 12.14
N VAL A 309 10.19 -25.94 11.54
CA VAL A 309 11.43 -26.75 11.56
C VAL A 309 11.94 -26.91 13.00
N ILE A 310 11.98 -25.83 13.79
CA ILE A 310 12.43 -25.88 15.19
C ILE A 310 11.53 -26.82 16.02
N VAL A 311 10.20 -26.71 15.86
CA VAL A 311 9.24 -27.57 16.56
C VAL A 311 9.42 -29.05 16.17
N LEU A 312 9.62 -29.34 14.88
CA LEU A 312 9.89 -30.70 14.41
C LEU A 312 11.17 -31.28 15.03
N VAL A 313 12.27 -30.50 15.07
CA VAL A 313 13.53 -30.93 15.70
C VAL A 313 13.33 -31.24 17.19
N MET A 314 12.63 -30.35 17.93
CA MET A 314 12.31 -30.61 19.34
C MET A 314 11.48 -31.87 19.53
N LEU A 315 10.51 -32.14 18.64
CA LEU A 315 9.70 -33.36 18.67
C LEU A 315 10.55 -34.61 18.40
N PHE A 316 11.47 -34.58 17.44
CA PHE A 316 12.40 -35.69 17.19
C PHE A 316 13.29 -35.97 18.40
N ILE A 317 13.90 -34.94 18.99
CA ILE A 317 14.73 -35.07 20.20
C ILE A 317 13.90 -35.65 21.35
N TYR A 318 12.69 -35.14 21.56
CA TYR A 318 11.75 -35.64 22.56
C TYR A 318 11.42 -37.12 22.38
N LEU A 319 11.12 -37.55 21.15
CA LEU A 319 10.83 -38.95 20.84
C LEU A 319 12.04 -39.86 21.09
N ILE A 320 13.25 -39.42 20.75
CA ILE A 320 14.49 -40.16 21.03
C ILE A 320 14.70 -40.31 22.54
N LEU A 321 14.56 -39.21 23.30
CA LEU A 321 14.71 -39.24 24.76
C LEU A 321 13.65 -40.13 25.42
N ARG A 322 12.39 -40.03 24.99
CA ARG A 322 11.29 -40.89 25.47
C ARG A 322 11.54 -42.35 25.18
N TYR A 323 12.02 -42.67 23.97
CA TYR A 323 12.39 -44.04 23.59
C TYR A 323 13.52 -44.58 24.48
N ARG A 324 14.57 -43.80 24.73
CA ARG A 324 15.68 -44.18 25.63
C ARG A 324 15.21 -44.43 27.06
N ARG A 325 14.33 -43.58 27.62
CA ARG A 325 13.75 -43.78 28.96
C ARG A 325 12.96 -45.09 29.04
N LYS A 326 12.08 -45.36 28.07
CA LYS A 326 11.26 -46.58 28.04
C LYS A 326 12.13 -47.84 27.96
N ARG A 327 13.18 -47.83 27.12
CA ARG A 327 14.14 -48.94 27.05
C ARG A 327 14.87 -49.17 28.38
N LYS A 328 15.26 -48.11 29.09
CA LYS A 328 15.91 -48.21 30.42
C LYS A 328 14.97 -48.85 31.45
N MET A 329 13.70 -48.44 31.49
CA MET A 329 12.69 -49.02 32.39
C MET A 329 12.45 -50.51 32.09
N ASN A 330 12.30 -50.88 30.81
CA ASN A 330 12.12 -52.27 30.42
C ASN A 330 13.31 -53.16 30.77
N LYS A 331 14.55 -52.63 30.65
CA LYS A 331 15.75 -53.34 31.11
C LYS A 331 15.71 -53.56 32.63
N LYS A 332 15.43 -52.52 33.42
CA LYS A 332 15.31 -52.63 34.88
C LYS A 332 14.31 -53.69 35.31
N ALA A 333 13.11 -53.70 34.71
CA ALA A 333 12.07 -54.69 35.01
C ALA A 333 12.48 -56.14 34.73
N LYS A 334 13.34 -56.38 33.71
CA LYS A 334 13.88 -57.72 33.45
C LYS A 334 14.88 -58.15 34.51
N TYR A 335 15.76 -57.24 34.94
CA TYR A 335 16.74 -57.54 35.99
C TYR A 335 16.08 -57.80 37.36
N THR A 336 15.04 -57.04 37.75
CA THR A 336 14.30 -57.32 38.99
C THR A 336 13.61 -58.68 38.97
N LYS A 337 13.09 -59.12 37.82
CA LYS A 337 12.49 -60.47 37.69
C LYS A 337 13.51 -61.60 37.84
N LEU A 338 14.76 -61.39 37.42
CA LEU A 338 15.83 -62.38 37.56
C LEU A 338 16.35 -62.47 39.00
N LEU A 339 16.29 -61.37 39.76
CA LEU A 339 16.80 -61.28 41.13
C LEU A 339 15.83 -61.83 42.19
N ASN A 340 14.54 -61.91 41.88
CA ASN A 340 13.50 -62.46 42.77
C ASN A 340 13.25 -63.96 42.54
N LYS A 341 14.10 -64.61 41.76
CA LYS A 341 14.16 -66.07 41.57
C LYS A 341 15.40 -66.56 42.28
#